data_AF-A0A410PTF9-F1
#
_entry.id   AF-A0A410PTF9-F1
#
_cell.length_a   1.000
_cell.length_b   1.000
_cell.length_c   1.000
_cell.angle_alpha   90.00
_cell.angle_beta   90.00
_cell.angle_gamma   90.00
#
_symmetry.space_group_name_H-M   'P 1'
#
loop_
_entity.id
_entity.type
_entity.pdbx_description
1 polymer ?
#
loop_
_entity_poly.entity_id
_entity_poly.type
_entity_poly.pdbx_seq_one_letter_code
_entity_poly.pdbx_strand_id
1 'polypeptide(L)'
;MNTKSWSIAGMIFTLILGILLHFTYAWSEGNLLVAIFSVVNESIWEYLKLLFTPMFLFAILEFFAYGSELPNFIPVRLLSILLGMITITTIFYTYVGIMGDHVLVSDIGIFILGILAAYSFSYKMLQTGYLSSSVAVAAGLAGLLILLICFFIFTFNPPQLPLFQDPFSLSYGISLY
;
A
#
# COMPACT_ATOMS: atom_id res chain seq x y z
N MET A 1 -21.78 -5.69 14.38
CA MET A 1 -21.16 -6.00 13.06
C MET A 1 -19.84 -6.76 13.25
N ASN A 2 -19.51 -7.71 12.37
CA ASN A 2 -18.30 -8.52 12.49
C ASN A 2 -17.09 -7.85 11.80
N THR A 3 -16.40 -6.96 12.53
CA THR A 3 -15.16 -6.28 12.10
C THR A 3 -14.05 -7.26 11.70
N LYS A 4 -14.04 -8.47 12.26
CA LYS A 4 -13.10 -9.54 11.88
C LYS A 4 -13.34 -10.04 10.46
N SER A 5 -14.60 -10.28 10.08
CA SER A 5 -14.96 -10.71 8.71
C SER A 5 -14.55 -9.67 7.67
N TRP A 6 -14.80 -8.39 7.93
CA TRP A 6 -14.37 -7.29 7.05
C TRP A 6 -12.85 -7.20 6.93
N SER A 7 -12.12 -7.38 8.04
CA SER A 7 -10.65 -7.39 8.02
C SER A 7 -10.11 -8.55 7.17
N ILE A 8 -10.70 -9.74 7.26
CA ILE A 8 -10.32 -10.90 6.44
C ILE A 8 -10.66 -10.67 4.96
N ALA A 9 -11.84 -10.13 4.67
CA ALA A 9 -12.23 -9.80 3.30
C ALA A 9 -11.27 -8.76 2.69
N GLY A 10 -10.88 -7.75 3.47
CA GLY A 10 -9.90 -6.75 3.06
C GLY A 10 -8.52 -7.36 2.79
N MET A 11 -8.02 -8.24 3.67
CA MET A 11 -6.76 -8.95 3.44
C MET A 11 -6.77 -9.73 2.12
N ILE A 12 -7.84 -10.50 1.87
CA ILE A 12 -7.99 -11.30 0.64
C ILE A 12 -8.10 -10.38 -0.58
N PHE A 13 -8.90 -9.33 -0.49
CA PHE A 13 -9.05 -8.34 -1.56
C PHE A 13 -7.73 -7.67 -1.90
N THR A 14 -6.97 -7.21 -0.90
CA THR A 14 -5.67 -6.58 -1.10
C THR A 14 -4.65 -7.54 -1.70
N LEU A 15 -4.63 -8.80 -1.26
CA LEU A 15 -3.74 -9.80 -1.83
C LEU A 15 -4.05 -10.04 -3.32
N ILE A 16 -5.32 -10.31 -3.65
CA ILE A 16 -5.72 -10.61 -5.03
C ILE A 16 -5.50 -9.39 -5.93
N LEU A 17 -6.03 -8.23 -5.54
CA LEU A 17 -5.92 -7.03 -6.38
C LEU A 17 -4.47 -6.53 -6.46
N GLY A 18 -3.68 -6.64 -5.40
CA GLY A 18 -2.25 -6.31 -5.43
C GLY A 18 -1.49 -7.18 -6.44
N ILE A 19 -1.74 -8.50 -6.46
CA ILE A 19 -1.14 -9.39 -7.47
C ILE A 19 -1.59 -8.99 -8.88
N LEU A 20 -2.87 -8.68 -9.09
CA LEU A 20 -3.36 -8.24 -10.40
C LEU A 20 -2.71 -6.92 -10.85
N LEU A 21 -2.57 -5.96 -9.93
CA LEU A 21 -1.98 -4.64 -10.19
C LEU A 21 -0.50 -4.69 -10.59
N HIS A 22 0.19 -5.79 -10.29
CA HIS A 22 1.54 -6.04 -10.78
C HIS A 22 1.56 -6.23 -12.31
N PHE A 23 0.51 -6.78 -12.90
CA PHE A 23 0.47 -7.13 -14.33
C PHE A 23 -0.31 -6.14 -15.19
N THR A 24 -1.27 -5.42 -14.60
CA THR A 24 -2.22 -4.59 -15.35
C THR A 24 -1.57 -3.50 -16.18
N TYR A 25 -0.44 -2.91 -15.75
CA TYR A 25 0.25 -1.90 -16.55
C TYR A 25 0.77 -2.46 -17.88
N ALA A 26 1.45 -3.62 -17.82
CA ALA A 26 1.93 -4.32 -19.01
C ALA A 26 0.77 -4.82 -19.88
N TRP A 27 -0.29 -5.39 -19.28
CA TRP A 27 -1.49 -5.83 -20.00
C TRP A 27 -2.23 -4.68 -20.69
N SER A 28 -2.06 -3.46 -20.20
CA SER A 28 -2.64 -2.26 -20.79
C SER A 28 -1.75 -1.58 -21.84
N GLU A 29 -0.66 -2.22 -22.25
CA GLU A 29 0.32 -1.68 -23.21
C GLU A 29 0.88 -0.31 -22.79
N GLY A 30 1.10 -0.12 -21.48
CA GLY A 30 1.70 1.11 -20.94
C GLY A 30 0.72 2.26 -20.72
N ASN A 31 -0.58 2.00 -20.58
CA ASN A 31 -1.59 3.04 -20.37
C ASN A 31 -1.33 3.87 -19.10
N LEU A 32 -1.20 5.19 -19.26
CA LEU A 32 -0.89 6.12 -18.18
C LEU A 32 -1.98 6.20 -17.09
N LEU A 33 -3.23 5.91 -17.40
CA LEU A 33 -4.29 5.84 -16.39
C LEU A 33 -4.13 4.60 -15.51
N VAL A 34 -3.66 3.50 -16.09
CA VAL A 34 -3.39 2.25 -15.37
C VAL A 34 -2.13 2.38 -14.51
N ALA A 35 -1.13 3.13 -14.98
CA ALA A 35 0.11 3.45 -14.26
C ALA A 35 -0.12 4.05 -12.86
N ILE A 36 -1.19 4.85 -12.70
CA ILE A 36 -1.52 5.50 -11.43
C ILE A 36 -1.68 4.47 -10.29
N PHE A 37 -2.25 3.31 -10.62
CA PHE A 37 -2.63 2.28 -9.65
C PHE A 37 -1.73 1.06 -9.68
N SER A 38 -1.11 0.80 -10.83
CA SER A 38 -0.33 -0.40 -11.13
C SER A 38 1.16 -0.15 -10.96
N VAL A 39 1.93 -1.23 -10.86
CA VAL A 39 3.40 -1.18 -10.87
C VAL A 39 3.90 -0.84 -12.26
N VAL A 40 4.74 0.19 -12.40
CA VAL A 40 5.35 0.58 -13.69
C VAL A 40 6.81 0.15 -13.84
N ASN A 41 7.46 -0.23 -12.75
CA ASN A 41 8.84 -0.73 -12.69
C ASN A 41 9.04 -1.55 -11.40
N GLU A 42 10.21 -2.15 -11.22
CA GLU A 42 10.45 -3.07 -10.09
C GLU A 42 10.98 -2.37 -8.81
N SER A 43 10.82 -1.05 -8.70
CA SER A 43 11.22 -0.30 -7.51
C SER A 43 10.31 -0.57 -6.30
N ILE A 44 10.85 -0.37 -5.10
CA ILE A 44 10.10 -0.58 -3.86
C ILE A 44 8.93 0.38 -3.75
N TRP A 45 9.08 1.63 -4.20
CA TRP A 45 7.97 2.57 -4.26
C TRP A 45 6.76 2.02 -5.02
N GLU A 46 7.00 1.40 -6.17
CA GLU A 46 5.96 0.82 -6.99
C GLU A 46 5.34 -0.42 -6.31
N TYR A 47 6.14 -1.26 -5.65
CA TYR A 47 5.64 -2.38 -4.85
C TYR A 47 4.75 -1.92 -3.68
N LEU A 48 5.05 -0.77 -3.07
CA LEU A 48 4.20 -0.19 -2.03
C LEU A 48 2.81 0.21 -2.57
N LYS A 49 2.67 0.54 -3.86
CA LYS A 49 1.34 0.75 -4.48
C LYS A 49 0.48 -0.50 -4.45
N LEU A 50 1.07 -1.69 -4.56
CA LEU A 50 0.34 -2.96 -4.51
C LEU A 50 -0.37 -3.16 -3.16
N LEU A 51 0.16 -2.58 -2.08
CA LEU A 51 -0.50 -2.57 -0.77
C LEU A 51 -1.46 -1.38 -0.66
N PHE A 52 -0.97 -0.17 -0.98
CA PHE A 52 -1.73 1.05 -0.80
C PHE A 52 -3.03 1.05 -1.61
N THR A 53 -2.95 0.81 -2.91
CA THR A 53 -4.08 0.97 -3.83
C THR A 53 -5.26 0.08 -3.42
N PRO A 54 -5.10 -1.25 -3.26
CA PRO A 54 -6.21 -2.08 -2.85
C PRO A 54 -6.73 -1.75 -1.45
N MET A 55 -5.85 -1.49 -0.48
CA MET A 55 -6.28 -1.14 0.88
C MET A 55 -7.06 0.17 0.90
N PHE A 56 -6.66 1.17 0.13
CA PHE A 56 -7.37 2.44 0.01
C PHE A 56 -8.75 2.26 -0.62
N LEU A 57 -8.83 1.51 -1.73
CA LEU A 57 -10.11 1.20 -2.39
C LEU A 57 -11.05 0.41 -1.46
N PHE A 58 -10.53 -0.60 -0.76
CA PHE A 58 -11.32 -1.37 0.19
C PHE A 58 -11.75 -0.54 1.40
N ALA A 59 -10.90 0.39 1.86
CA ALA A 59 -11.25 1.29 2.94
C ALA A 59 -12.42 2.22 2.61
N ILE A 60 -12.60 2.61 1.34
CA ILE A 60 -13.79 3.35 0.89
C ILE A 60 -15.04 2.49 1.08
N LEU A 61 -14.98 1.20 0.70
CA LEU A 61 -16.09 0.27 0.89
C LEU A 61 -16.40 0.04 2.37
N GLU A 62 -15.37 -0.19 3.19
CA GLU A 62 -15.50 -0.32 4.64
C GLU A 62 -16.07 0.95 5.27
N PHE A 63 -15.68 2.14 4.80
CA PHE A 63 -16.19 3.41 5.32
C PHE A 63 -17.70 3.54 5.14
N PHE A 64 -18.21 3.24 3.93
CA PHE A 64 -19.64 3.25 3.66
C PHE A 64 -20.39 2.12 4.36
N ALA A 65 -19.76 0.95 4.53
CA ALA A 65 -20.37 -0.18 5.21
C ALA A 65 -20.48 0.05 6.73
N TYR A 66 -19.47 0.67 7.35
CA TYR A 66 -19.42 0.84 8.80
C TYR A 66 -18.46 1.89 9.34
N GLY A 67 -17.44 2.29 8.58
CA GLY A 67 -16.42 3.21 9.08
C GLY A 67 -16.97 4.59 9.43
N SER A 68 -18.13 4.98 8.87
CA SER A 68 -18.85 6.19 9.26
C SER A 68 -19.35 6.18 10.72
N GLU A 69 -19.57 4.99 11.30
CA GLU A 69 -19.97 4.80 12.71
C GLU A 69 -18.76 4.77 13.67
N LEU A 70 -17.54 4.73 13.12
CA LEU A 70 -16.29 4.62 13.89
C LEU A 70 -15.44 5.89 13.70
N PRO A 71 -15.46 6.83 14.67
CA PRO A 71 -14.73 8.08 14.55
C PRO A 71 -13.22 7.90 14.31
N ASN A 72 -12.63 6.82 14.80
CA ASN A 72 -11.22 6.50 14.61
C ASN A 72 -10.89 5.79 13.29
N PHE A 73 -11.86 5.52 12.42
CA PHE A 73 -11.65 4.71 11.22
C PHE A 73 -10.58 5.28 10.29
N ILE A 74 -10.71 6.55 9.91
CA ILE A 74 -9.79 7.23 8.99
C ILE A 74 -8.34 7.25 9.51
N PRO A 75 -8.06 7.73 10.74
CA PRO A 75 -6.68 7.76 11.24
C PRO A 75 -6.10 6.36 11.44
N VAL A 76 -6.90 5.39 11.92
CA VAL A 76 -6.44 4.01 12.03
C VAL A 76 -6.09 3.42 10.66
N ARG A 77 -6.87 3.73 9.62
CA ARG A 77 -6.59 3.23 8.26
C ARG A 77 -5.29 3.79 7.70
N LEU A 78 -5.04 5.10 7.86
CA LEU A 78 -3.76 5.71 7.50
C LEU A 78 -2.58 5.00 8.19
N LEU A 79 -2.64 4.85 9.51
CA LEU A 79 -1.57 4.21 10.28
C LEU A 79 -1.38 2.74 9.90
N SER A 80 -2.46 2.03 9.57
CA SER A 80 -2.41 0.64 9.11
C SER A 80 -1.65 0.52 7.79
N ILE A 81 -1.95 1.41 6.82
CA ILE A 81 -1.27 1.47 5.54
C ILE A 81 0.21 1.79 5.73
N LEU A 82 0.53 2.82 6.52
CA LEU A 82 1.90 3.21 6.82
C LEU A 82 2.68 2.06 7.49
N LEU A 83 2.06 1.35 8.43
CA LEU A 83 2.66 0.18 9.08
C LEU A 83 2.95 -0.93 8.06
N GLY A 84 2.01 -1.23 7.16
CA GLY A 84 2.22 -2.19 6.07
C GLY A 84 3.38 -1.78 5.17
N MET A 85 3.45 -0.50 4.78
CA MET A 85 4.53 0.03 3.94
C MET A 85 5.90 -0.03 4.62
N ILE A 86 5.98 0.35 5.90
CA ILE A 86 7.21 0.26 6.69
C ILE A 86 7.63 -1.20 6.82
N THR A 87 6.69 -2.11 7.09
CA THR A 87 6.96 -3.55 7.20
C THR A 87 7.58 -4.10 5.91
N ILE A 88 6.98 -3.79 4.76
CA ILE A 88 7.51 -4.20 3.44
C ILE A 88 8.91 -3.64 3.25
N THR A 89 9.08 -2.33 3.41
CA THR A 89 10.35 -1.62 3.15
C THR A 89 11.47 -2.12 4.05
N THR A 90 11.22 -2.25 5.35
CA THR A 90 12.23 -2.70 6.32
C THR A 90 12.64 -4.14 6.07
N ILE A 91 11.68 -5.05 5.85
CA ILE A 91 12.03 -6.46 5.64
C ILE A 91 12.76 -6.63 4.31
N PHE A 92 12.31 -5.97 3.24
CA PHE A 92 12.95 -6.03 1.92
C PHE A 92 14.42 -5.61 2.00
N TYR A 93 14.71 -4.39 2.51
CA TYR A 93 16.10 -3.92 2.57
C TYR A 93 16.97 -4.71 3.54
N THR A 94 16.38 -5.26 4.61
CA THR A 94 17.12 -6.16 5.51
C THR A 94 17.47 -7.47 4.82
N TYR A 95 16.51 -8.09 4.13
CA TYR A 95 16.70 -9.35 3.42
C TYR A 95 17.70 -9.22 2.27
N VAL A 96 17.50 -8.24 1.39
CA VAL A 96 18.40 -8.00 0.25
C VAL A 96 19.78 -7.58 0.73
N GLY A 97 19.89 -6.79 1.81
CA GLY A 97 21.17 -6.44 2.41
C GLY A 97 21.95 -7.64 2.96
N ILE A 98 21.26 -8.69 3.41
CA ILE A 98 21.88 -9.93 3.90
C ILE A 98 22.26 -10.87 2.75
N MET A 99 21.36 -11.05 1.78
CA MET A 99 21.53 -12.02 0.69
C MET A 99 22.34 -11.48 -0.49
N GLY A 100 22.41 -10.17 -0.66
CA GLY A 100 23.02 -9.51 -1.82
C GLY A 100 22.17 -9.51 -3.09
N ASP A 101 21.04 -10.21 -3.08
CA ASP A 101 20.08 -10.28 -4.18
C ASP A 101 18.66 -10.52 -3.63
N HIS A 102 17.65 -10.28 -4.46
CA HIS A 102 16.25 -10.56 -4.13
C HIS A 102 15.76 -11.84 -4.82
N VAL A 103 14.72 -12.46 -4.25
CA VAL A 103 14.09 -13.66 -4.82
C VAL A 103 12.59 -13.50 -4.74
N LEU A 104 11.91 -13.75 -5.85
CA LEU A 104 10.46 -13.58 -6.00
C LEU A 104 9.63 -14.18 -4.85
N VAL A 105 9.99 -15.37 -4.37
CA VAL A 105 9.29 -16.02 -3.25
C VAL A 105 9.37 -15.20 -1.97
N SER A 106 10.55 -14.62 -1.68
CA SER A 106 10.75 -13.72 -0.54
C SER A 106 9.92 -12.45 -0.71
N ASP A 107 9.87 -11.87 -1.91
CA ASP A 107 9.15 -10.62 -2.18
C ASP A 107 7.63 -10.79 -2.01
N ILE A 108 7.07 -11.91 -2.49
CA ILE A 108 5.67 -12.28 -2.24
C ILE A 108 5.42 -12.48 -0.73
N GLY A 109 6.34 -13.17 -0.04
CA GLY A 109 6.27 -13.36 1.40
C GLY A 109 6.25 -12.04 2.17
N ILE A 110 7.11 -11.09 1.78
CA ILE A 110 7.19 -9.75 2.36
C ILE A 110 5.89 -8.97 2.12
N PHE A 111 5.33 -9.05 0.91
CA PHE A 111 4.05 -8.43 0.59
C PHE A 111 2.92 -8.96 1.49
N ILE A 112 2.83 -10.30 1.65
CA ILE A 112 1.86 -10.93 2.56
C ILE A 112 2.06 -10.48 4.00
N LEU A 113 3.31 -10.40 4.49
CA LEU A 113 3.60 -9.92 5.84
C LEU A 113 3.17 -8.46 6.03
N GLY A 114 3.36 -7.61 5.03
CA GLY A 114 2.88 -6.23 5.02
C GLY A 114 1.35 -6.13 5.16
N ILE A 115 0.62 -6.93 4.39
CA ILE A 115 -0.85 -7.01 4.46
C ILE A 115 -1.29 -7.49 5.86
N LEU A 116 -0.68 -8.56 6.37
CA LEU A 116 -1.00 -9.12 7.68
C LEU A 116 -0.75 -8.10 8.79
N ALA A 117 0.38 -7.39 8.76
CA ALA A 117 0.71 -6.35 9.73
C ALA A 117 -0.34 -5.22 9.69
N ALA A 118 -0.65 -4.71 8.50
CA ALA A 118 -1.60 -3.63 8.30
C ALA A 118 -3.00 -3.98 8.81
N TYR A 119 -3.58 -5.11 8.37
CA TYR A 119 -4.93 -5.48 8.76
C TYR A 119 -5.03 -6.00 10.22
N SER A 120 -3.99 -6.65 10.74
CA SER A 120 -3.97 -7.03 12.16
C SER A 120 -3.95 -5.82 13.08
N PHE A 121 -3.18 -4.78 12.73
CA PHE A 121 -3.17 -3.51 13.44
C PHE A 121 -4.52 -2.80 13.32
N SER A 122 -5.05 -2.70 12.09
CA SER A 122 -6.36 -2.09 11.83
C SER A 122 -7.45 -2.72 12.68
N TYR A 123 -7.58 -4.05 12.64
CA TYR A 123 -8.59 -4.79 13.39
C TYR A 123 -8.51 -4.51 14.89
N LYS A 124 -7.30 -4.51 15.48
CA LYS A 124 -7.10 -4.25 16.91
C LYS A 124 -7.43 -2.80 17.28
N MET A 125 -6.91 -1.84 16.51
CA MET A 125 -7.05 -0.41 16.83
C MET A 125 -8.47 0.12 16.62
N LEU A 126 -9.23 -0.44 15.68
CA LEU A 126 -10.63 -0.08 15.52
C LEU A 126 -11.48 -0.43 16.75
N GLN A 127 -11.07 -1.36 17.61
CA GLN A 127 -11.81 -1.71 18.84
C GLN A 127 -11.55 -0.77 20.02
N THR A 128 -10.51 0.06 19.99
CA THR A 128 -10.05 0.79 21.19
C THR A 128 -10.69 2.17 21.35
N GLY A 129 -11.26 2.74 20.29
CA GLY A 129 -11.73 4.12 20.25
C GLY A 129 -10.61 5.18 20.33
N TYR A 130 -9.33 4.78 20.34
CA TYR A 130 -8.21 5.72 20.22
C TYR A 130 -8.23 6.41 18.88
N LEU A 131 -7.72 7.65 18.82
CA LEU A 131 -7.70 8.50 17.61
C LEU A 131 -9.10 8.95 17.13
N SER A 132 -10.08 9.00 18.03
CA SER A 132 -11.44 9.45 17.72
C SER A 132 -11.63 10.98 17.71
N SER A 133 -10.60 11.76 18.01
CA SER A 133 -10.72 13.23 18.03
C SER A 133 -10.81 13.79 16.62
N SER A 134 -11.54 14.90 16.44
CA SER A 134 -11.69 15.55 15.13
C SER A 134 -10.34 15.95 14.52
N VAL A 135 -9.35 16.30 15.35
CA VAL A 135 -7.98 16.60 14.91
C VAL A 135 -7.31 15.35 14.35
N ALA A 136 -7.44 14.20 15.02
CA ALA A 136 -6.88 12.95 14.51
C ALA A 136 -7.55 12.52 13.21
N VAL A 137 -8.87 12.70 13.08
CA VAL A 137 -9.61 12.44 11.84
C VAL A 137 -9.12 13.33 10.69
N ALA A 138 -9.00 14.64 10.94
CA ALA A 138 -8.51 15.59 9.94
C ALA A 138 -7.07 15.26 9.51
N ALA A 139 -6.19 14.94 10.47
CA ALA A 139 -4.81 14.52 10.18
C ALA A 139 -4.76 13.20 9.40
N GLY A 140 -5.61 12.23 9.75
CA GLY A 140 -5.75 10.97 9.04
C GLY A 140 -6.18 11.16 7.59
N LEU A 141 -7.18 12.00 7.36
CA LEU A 141 -7.66 12.33 6.01
C LEU A 141 -6.58 13.05 5.20
N ALA A 142 -5.94 14.06 5.79
CA ALA A 142 -4.85 14.78 5.15
C ALA A 142 -3.70 13.83 4.78
N GLY A 143 -3.31 12.92 5.67
CA GLY A 143 -2.26 11.94 5.41
C GLY A 143 -2.61 10.95 4.29
N LEU A 144 -3.85 10.48 4.21
CA LEU A 144 -4.30 9.63 3.09
C LEU A 144 -4.25 10.37 1.76
N LEU A 145 -4.69 11.64 1.73
CA LEU A 145 -4.62 12.48 0.53
C LEU A 145 -3.18 12.76 0.12
N ILE A 146 -2.29 13.05 1.07
CA ILE A 146 -0.86 13.25 0.80
C ILE A 146 -0.26 11.98 0.21
N LEU A 147 -0.52 10.80 0.80
CA LEU A 147 -0.03 9.53 0.25
C LEU A 147 -0.54 9.28 -1.17
N LEU A 148 -1.83 9.51 -1.42
CA LEU A 148 -2.42 9.37 -2.75
C LEU A 148 -1.73 10.29 -3.76
N ILE A 149 -1.50 11.55 -3.39
CA ILE A 149 -0.80 12.54 -4.22
C ILE A 149 0.65 12.11 -4.44
N CYS A 150 1.36 11.61 -3.42
CA CYS A 150 2.71 11.10 -3.57
C CYS A 150 2.77 9.94 -4.55
N PHE A 151 1.87 8.96 -4.45
CA PHE A 151 1.83 7.83 -5.39
C PHE A 151 1.56 8.29 -6.81
N PHE A 152 0.66 9.26 -7.00
CA PHE A 152 0.43 9.85 -8.31
C PHE A 152 1.68 10.57 -8.83
N ILE A 153 2.26 11.51 -8.07
CA ILE A 153 3.38 12.34 -8.54
C ILE A 153 4.64 11.50 -8.75
N PHE A 154 5.02 10.65 -7.79
CA PHE A 154 6.30 9.95 -7.82
C PHE A 154 6.32 8.77 -8.78
N THR A 155 5.18 8.27 -9.26
CA THR A 155 5.17 7.32 -10.38
C THR A 155 5.64 7.98 -11.68
N PHE A 156 5.29 9.25 -11.92
CA PHE A 156 5.69 9.97 -13.14
C PHE A 156 6.97 10.80 -12.99
N ASN A 157 7.23 11.29 -11.77
CA ASN A 157 8.40 12.10 -11.45
C ASN A 157 9.00 11.67 -10.09
N PRO A 158 9.59 10.47 -10.03
CA PRO A 158 10.21 9.95 -8.82
C PRO A 158 11.46 10.74 -8.41
N PRO A 159 11.69 10.94 -7.11
CA PRO A 159 12.99 11.34 -6.59
C PRO A 159 14.09 10.33 -6.95
N GLN A 160 15.31 10.82 -7.18
CA GLN A 160 16.48 9.98 -7.43
C GLN A 160 17.05 9.39 -6.12
N LEU A 161 16.25 8.53 -5.48
CA LEU A 161 16.60 7.83 -4.25
C LEU A 161 16.43 6.31 -4.45
N PRO A 162 17.16 5.45 -3.71
CA PRO A 162 17.08 3.99 -3.85
C PRO A 162 15.68 3.39 -3.72
N LEU A 163 14.75 4.08 -3.04
CA LEU A 163 13.35 3.66 -2.91
C LEU A 163 12.61 3.64 -4.26
N PHE A 164 12.99 4.50 -5.19
CA PHE A 164 12.32 4.72 -6.48
C PHE A 164 13.09 4.15 -7.67
N GLN A 165 14.28 3.59 -7.43
CA GLN A 165 15.12 3.04 -8.47
C GLN A 165 14.70 1.60 -8.77
N ASP A 166 14.56 1.27 -10.05
CA ASP A 166 14.40 -0.10 -10.50
C ASP A 166 15.73 -0.86 -10.33
N PRO A 167 15.78 -1.98 -9.60
CA PRO A 167 17.02 -2.70 -9.33
C PRO A 167 17.62 -3.38 -10.57
N PHE A 168 16.83 -3.62 -11.62
CA PHE A 168 17.27 -4.28 -12.85
C PHE A 168 17.75 -3.29 -13.90
N SER A 169 16.95 -2.26 -14.16
CA SER A 169 17.23 -1.27 -15.21
C SER A 169 18.02 -0.07 -14.70
N LEU A 170 18.12 0.10 -13.37
CA LEU A 170 18.69 1.28 -12.69
C LEU A 170 18.00 2.60 -13.05
N SER A 171 16.85 2.51 -13.74
CA SER A 171 16.02 3.64 -14.14
C SER A 171 15.05 4.06 -13.04
N TYR A 172 14.30 5.12 -13.30
CA TYR A 172 13.31 5.66 -12.37
C TYR A 172 12.00 5.91 -13.11
N GLY A 173 10.88 5.58 -12.45
CA GLY A 173 9.54 5.87 -12.94
C GLY A 173 9.18 5.05 -14.18
N ILE A 174 8.41 5.64 -15.09
CA ILE A 174 8.05 5.01 -16.36
C ILE A 174 9.26 5.05 -17.30
N SER A 175 9.85 3.90 -17.61
CA SER A 175 10.87 3.80 -18.65
C SER A 175 10.21 4.00 -20.03
N LEU A 176 10.49 5.13 -20.66
CA LEU A 176 10.10 5.38 -22.06
C LEU A 176 11.12 4.71 -22.98
N TYR A 177 10.95 3.40 -23.20
CA TYR A 177 11.69 2.54 -24.14
C TYR A 177 13.20 2.38 -23.88
#